data_AF-A0A7C3B9T7-F1
#
_entry.id   AF-A0A7C3B9T7-F1
#
_cell.length_a   1.000
_cell.length_b   1.000
_cell.length_c   1.000
_cell.angle_alpha   90.00
_cell.angle_beta   90.00
_cell.angle_gamma   90.00
#
_symmetry.space_group_name_H-M   'P 1'
#
loop_
_entity.id
_entity.type
_entity.pdbx_description
1 polymer ?
#
loop_
_entity_poly.entity_id
_entity_poly.type
_entity_poly.pdbx_seq_one_letter_code
_entity_poly.pdbx_strand_id
1 'polypeptide(L)' 'MFTPNESSWDRIIRIVLGLILLYVGFGPPLSGALGIIVGIIGIILVVTGAIGWCPLYQLLNFKTKQE' A
#
# COMPACT_ATOMS: atom_id res chain seq x y z
N MET A 1 -6.41 3.86 22.38
CA MET A 1 -4.97 4.06 22.14
C MET A 1 -4.52 3.03 21.11
N PHE A 2 -4.52 3.41 19.84
CA PHE A 2 -3.98 2.54 18.79
C PHE A 2 -2.48 2.77 18.72
N THR A 3 -1.73 2.03 19.52
CA THR A 3 -0.27 1.96 19.39
C THR A 3 0.03 1.15 18.13
N PRO A 4 0.60 1.76 17.07
CA PRO A 4 0.91 1.03 15.85
C PRO A 4 2.06 0.06 16.12
N ASN A 5 1.80 -1.23 15.95
CA ASN A 5 2.80 -2.30 15.96
C ASN A 5 2.99 -2.89 14.56
N GLU A 6 2.88 -2.03 13.57
CA GLU A 6 3.35 -2.24 12.21
C GLU A 6 4.54 -1.31 12.05
N SER A 7 5.67 -1.80 11.56
CA SER A 7 6.78 -0.90 11.25
C SER A 7 6.24 0.12 10.26
N SER A 8 6.20 1.40 10.63
CA SER A 8 5.71 2.51 9.78
C SER A 8 6.28 2.44 8.35
N TRP A 9 7.43 1.78 8.21
CA TRP A 9 8.05 1.38 6.96
C TRP A 9 7.16 0.56 6.00
N ASP A 10 6.40 -0.45 6.43
CA ASP A 10 5.57 -1.26 5.51
C ASP A 10 4.44 -0.41 4.89
N ARG A 11 3.82 0.42 5.72
CA ARG A 11 2.85 1.43 5.31
C ARG A 11 3.43 2.42 4.31
N ILE A 12 4.62 2.96 4.59
CA ILE A 12 5.31 3.90 3.69
C ILE A 12 5.63 3.22 2.36
N ILE A 13 6.14 1.99 2.37
CA ILE A 13 6.46 1.23 1.15
C ILE A 13 5.20 1.03 0.30
N ARG A 14 4.05 0.65 0.88
CA ARG A 14 2.79 0.47 0.13
C ARG A 14 2.27 1.76 -0.47
N ILE A 15 2.32 2.86 0.29
CA ILE A 15 1.89 4.16 -0.21
C ILE A 15 2.81 4.63 -1.34
N VAL A 16 4.14 4.52 -1.17
CA VAL A 16 5.12 4.91 -2.18
C VAL A 16 4.97 4.07 -3.45
N LEU A 17 4.86 2.74 -3.33
CA LEU A 17 4.62 1.85 -4.47
C LEU A 17 3.29 2.15 -5.17
N GLY A 18 2.22 2.40 -4.41
CA GLY A 18 0.92 2.75 -4.96
C GLY A 18 0.96 4.08 -5.73
N LEU A 19 1.67 5.09 -5.22
CA LEU A 19 1.87 6.36 -5.92
C LEU A 19 2.69 6.21 -7.21
N ILE A 20 3.73 5.35 -7.20
CA ILE A 20 4.50 5.03 -8.40
C ILE A 20 3.61 4.36 -9.46
N LEU A 21 2.80 3.38 -9.05
CA LEU A 21 1.86 2.70 -9.94
C LEU A 21 0.78 3.64 -10.48
N LEU A 22 0.35 4.62 -9.69
CA LEU A 22 -0.58 5.65 -10.16
C LEU A 22 0.05 6.55 -11.22
N TYR A 23 1.28 7.01 -10.97
CA TYR A 23 2.03 7.81 -11.93
C TYR A 23 2.29 7.03 -13.24
N VAL A 24 2.59 5.74 -13.14
CA VAL A 24 2.86 4.89 -14.30
C VAL A 24 1.58 4.46 -15.04
N GLY A 25 0.49 4.21 -14.31
CA GLY A 25 -0.79 3.76 -14.88
C GLY A 25 -1.62 4.88 -15.52
N PHE A 26 -1.57 6.09 -14.95
CA PHE A 26 -2.27 7.27 -15.48
C PHE A 26 -1.35 8.27 -16.21
N GLY A 27 -0.03 8.12 -16.10
CA GLY A 27 0.96 8.95 -16.78
C GLY A 27 1.63 8.25 -17.98
N PRO A 28 2.60 8.91 -18.63
CA PRO A 28 3.29 8.38 -19.81
C PRO A 28 4.35 7.36 -19.38
N PRO A 29 4.01 6.05 -19.38
CA PRO A 29 4.31 5.16 -20.51
C PRO A 29 3.21 4.11 -20.83
N LEU A 30 2.13 4.05 -20.05
CA LEU A 30 1.03 3.11 -20.23
C LEU A 30 -0.23 3.85 -20.68
N SER A 31 -0.87 3.38 -21.74
CA SER A 31 -2.12 3.96 -22.25
C SER A 31 -3.12 2.85 -22.60
N GLY A 32 -4.41 3.19 -22.59
CA GLY A 32 -5.49 2.23 -22.82
C GLY A 32 -5.81 1.36 -21.60
N ALA A 33 -6.40 0.18 -21.84
CA ALA A 33 -6.91 -0.70 -20.78
C ALA A 33 -5.86 -1.11 -19.74
N LEU A 34 -4.60 -1.30 -20.15
CA LEU A 34 -3.51 -1.67 -19.25
C LEU A 34 -3.17 -0.55 -18.24
N GLY A 35 -3.17 0.70 -18.67
CA GLY A 35 -2.94 1.85 -17.78
C GLY A 35 -4.03 1.97 -16.71
N ILE A 36 -5.30 1.77 -17.11
CA ILE A 36 -6.44 1.79 -16.18
C ILE A 36 -6.33 0.69 -15.12
N ILE A 37 -5.99 -0.55 -15.52
CA ILE A 37 -5.83 -1.67 -14.58
C ILE A 37 -4.70 -1.38 -13.58
N VAL A 38 -3.55 -0.93 -14.07
CA VAL A 38 -2.39 -0.59 -13.23
C VAL A 38 -2.71 0.58 -12.29
N GLY A 39 -3.42 1.59 -12.77
CA GLY A 39 -3.88 2.72 -11.96
C GLY A 39 -4.85 2.29 -10.85
N ILE A 40 -5.80 1.39 -11.14
CA ILE A 40 -6.72 0.85 -10.11
C ILE A 40 -5.94 0.09 -9.04
N ILE A 41 -4.95 -0.72 -9.41
CA ILE A 41 -4.08 -1.43 -8.47
C ILE A 41 -3.30 -0.43 -7.59
N GLY A 42 -2.80 0.65 -8.17
CA GLY A 42 -2.14 1.74 -7.45
C GLY A 42 -3.05 2.41 -6.42
N ILE A 43 -4.29 2.75 -6.78
CA ILE A 43 -5.30 3.30 -5.85
C ILE A 43 -5.52 2.34 -4.68
N ILE A 44 -5.71 1.05 -4.95
CA ILE A 44 -5.96 0.05 -3.91
C ILE A 44 -4.79 0.00 -2.92
N LEU A 45 -3.54 0.02 -3.40
CA LEU A 45 -2.34 0.03 -2.55
C LEU A 45 -2.22 1.30 -1.70
N VAL A 46 -2.51 2.47 -2.27
CA VAL A 46 -2.49 3.74 -1.52
C VAL A 46 -3.59 3.76 -0.47
N VAL A 47 -4.81 3.36 -0.82
CA VAL A 47 -5.97 3.35 0.10
C VAL A 47 -5.75 2.36 1.24
N THR A 48 -5.28 1.15 0.94
CA THR A 48 -4.97 0.14 1.98
C THR A 48 -3.82 0.57 2.89
N GLY A 49 -2.77 1.20 2.35
CA GLY A 49 -1.71 1.83 3.15
C GLY A 49 -2.19 3.04 3.96
N ALA A 50 -3.10 3.86 3.41
CA ALA A 50 -3.63 5.04 4.08
C ALA A 50 -4.54 4.68 5.27
N ILE A 51 -5.40 3.66 5.12
CA ILE A 51 -6.31 3.18 6.17
C ILE A 51 -5.52 2.54 7.34
N GLY A 52 -4.27 2.10 7.12
CA GLY A 52 -3.40 1.62 8.20
C GLY A 52 -3.87 0.31 8.82
N TRP A 53 -4.64 -0.47 8.06
CA TRP A 53 -5.11 -1.80 8.45
C TRP A 53 -4.43 -2.83 7.55
N CYS A 54 -3.36 -3.42 8.05
CA CYS A 54 -2.66 -4.50 7.36
C CYS A 54 -3.20 -5.86 7.85
N PRO A 55 -4.06 -6.56 7.09
CA PRO A 55 -4.55 -7.89 7.47
C PRO A 55 -3.43 -8.94 7.57
N LEU A 56 -2.26 -8.68 6.97
CA LEU A 56 -1.10 -9.57 7.00
C LEU A 56 -0.48 -9.68 8.41
N TYR A 57 -0.55 -8.63 9.23
CA TYR A 57 -0.11 -8.68 10.63
C TYR A 57 -1.10 -9.41 11.55
N GLN A 58 -2.40 -9.36 11.25
CA GLN A 58 -3.39 -10.18 11.97
C GLN A 58 -3.27 -11.67 11.62
N LEU A 59 -2.87 -12.00 10.39
CA LEU A 59 -2.75 -13.39 9.93
C LEU A 59 -1.47 -14.08 10.44
N LEU A 60 -0.36 -13.33 10.60
CA LEU A 60 0.94 -13.91 10.92
C LEU A 60 1.29 -14.05 12.41
N ASN A 61 0.44 -13.62 13.36
CA ASN A 61 0.66 -13.81 14.81
C ASN A 61 2.05 -13.39 15.35
N PHE A 62 2.84 -12.65 14.57
CA PHE A 62 4.18 -12.21 14.95
C PHE A 62 4.04 -10.97 15.81
N LYS A 63 4.03 -11.17 17.12
CA LYS A 63 4.16 -10.11 18.11
C LYS A 63 5.59 -9.55 18.07
N THR A 64 5.83 -8.57 17.22
CA THR A 64 7.01 -7.72 17.36
C THR A 64 6.70 -6.60 18.35
N LYS A 65 6.50 -6.95 19.63
CA LYS A 65 6.64 -5.99 20.74
C LYS A 65 7.91 -6.36 21.51
N GLN A 66 8.94 -5.54 21.38
CA GLN A 66 9.78 -5.21 22.52
C GLN A 66 9.30 -3.86 23.03
N GLU A 67 8.19 -3.87 23.76
CA GLU A 67 7.83 -2.96 24.86
C GLU A 67 6.82 -3.68 25.76
#